data_AF-N8Y4M4-F1
#
_entry.id   AF-N8Y4M4-F1
#
_cell.length_a   1.000
_cell.length_b   1.000
_cell.length_c   1.000
_cell.angle_alpha   90.00
_cell.angle_beta   90.00
_cell.angle_gamma   90.00
#
_symmetry.space_group_name_H-M   'P 1'
#
loop_
_entity.id
_entity.type
_entity.pdbx_description
1 polymer ?
#
loop_
_entity_poly.entity_id
_entity_poly.type
_entity_poly.pdbx_seq_one_letter_code
_entity_poly.pdbx_strand_id
1 'polypeptide(L)'
;MTTFTAMKTTLREEATIPVLAIDAFSAAFNHASQSNATITYVKDQQLVQQSNGEIKVVEDLSSAYVVPKLKHSVLKRKKKQEVMA
;
A
#
# COMPACT_ATOMS: atom_id res chain seq x y z
N MET A 1 -8.09 28.22 -12.17
CA MET A 1 -7.39 27.82 -10.93
C MET A 1 -8.44 27.44 -9.92
N THR A 2 -8.50 26.17 -9.50
CA THR A 2 -9.38 25.74 -8.41
C THR A 2 -8.68 26.03 -7.08
N THR A 3 -9.19 27.01 -6.34
CA THR A 3 -8.73 27.30 -4.99
C THR A 3 -9.15 26.17 -4.07
N PHE A 4 -8.20 25.37 -3.60
CA PHE A 4 -8.46 24.36 -2.57
C PHE A 4 -8.71 25.07 -1.24
N THR A 5 -9.96 25.09 -0.79
CA THR A 5 -10.32 25.56 0.54
C THR A 5 -9.79 24.57 1.57
N ALA A 6 -8.92 25.04 2.47
CA ALA A 6 -8.46 24.24 3.60
C ALA A 6 -9.66 23.93 4.50
N MET A 7 -10.12 22.68 4.47
CA MET A 7 -11.22 22.21 5.30
C MET A 7 -10.73 22.15 6.75
N LYS A 8 -11.40 22.88 7.65
CA LYS A 8 -11.10 22.82 9.09
C LYS A 8 -11.82 21.62 9.68
N THR A 9 -11.09 20.53 9.89
CA THR A 9 -11.58 19.33 10.58
C THR A 9 -11.27 19.42 12.06
N THR A 10 -12.18 18.91 12.90
CA THR A 10 -11.90 18.69 14.32
C THR A 10 -10.99 17.48 14.49
N LEU A 11 -10.26 17.42 15.61
CA LEU A 11 -9.34 16.32 15.91
C LEU A 11 -10.04 14.94 15.92
N ARG A 12 -11.34 14.92 16.24
CA ARG A 12 -12.19 13.71 16.18
C ARG A 12 -12.53 13.31 14.75
N GLU A 13 -12.82 14.27 13.87
CA GLU A 13 -13.10 14.01 12.45
C GLU A 13 -11.83 13.55 11.73
N GLU A 14 -10.67 14.12 12.08
CA GLU A 14 -9.39 13.67 11.53
C GLU A 14 -9.09 12.21 11.88
N ALA A 15 -9.40 11.79 13.11
CA ALA A 15 -9.24 10.40 13.53
C ALA A 15 -10.12 9.42 12.72
N THR A 16 -11.20 9.90 12.11
CA THR A 16 -12.09 9.08 11.27
C THR A 16 -11.68 9.04 9.80
N ILE A 17 -10.81 9.94 9.33
CA ILE A 17 -10.36 9.98 7.93
C ILE A 17 -9.81 8.63 7.44
N PRO A 18 -8.99 7.88 8.22
CA PRO A 18 -8.48 6.60 7.75
C PRO A 18 -9.59 5.57 7.49
N VAL A 19 -10.60 5.52 8.36
CA VAL A 19 -11.75 4.60 8.22
C VAL A 19 -12.58 4.97 7.00
N LEU A 20 -12.91 6.26 6.87
CA LEU A 20 -13.67 6.78 5.72
C LEU A 20 -12.93 6.57 4.39
N ALA A 21 -11.60 6.68 4.39
CA ALA A 21 -10.80 6.41 3.20
C ALA A 21 -10.90 4.94 2.80
N ILE A 22 -10.78 4.00 3.75
CA ILE A 22 -10.92 2.56 3.47
C ILE A 22 -12.32 2.27 2.90
N ASP A 23 -13.36 2.83 3.51
CA ASP A 23 -14.74 2.63 3.05
C ASP A 23 -14.96 3.18 1.64
N ALA A 24 -14.44 4.38 1.37
CA ALA A 24 -14.52 5.01 0.05
C ALA A 24 -13.78 4.19 -1.03
N PHE A 25 -12.58 3.69 -0.72
CA PHE A 25 -11.83 2.82 -1.64
C PHE A 25 -12.56 1.50 -1.90
N SER A 26 -13.10 0.87 -0.86
CA SER A 26 -13.88 -0.37 -0.98
C SER A 26 -15.10 -0.17 -1.88
N ALA A 27 -15.87 0.91 -1.64
CA ALA A 27 -17.03 1.25 -2.45
C ALA A 27 -16.65 1.53 -3.91
N ALA A 28 -15.59 2.30 -4.15
CA ALA A 28 -15.11 2.61 -5.49
C ALA A 28 -14.64 1.36 -6.24
N PHE A 29 -13.93 0.46 -5.55
CA PHE A 29 -13.48 -0.81 -6.11
C PHE A 29 -14.65 -1.72 -6.49
N ASN A 30 -15.64 -1.87 -5.60
CA ASN A 30 -16.84 -2.67 -5.88
C ASN A 30 -17.60 -2.13 -7.09
N HIS A 31 -17.76 -0.81 -7.18
CA HIS A 31 -18.38 -0.17 -8.32
C HIS A 31 -17.58 -0.42 -9.62
N ALA A 32 -16.26 -0.28 -9.58
CA ALA A 32 -15.40 -0.56 -10.72
C ALA A 32 -15.48 -2.03 -11.16
N SER A 33 -15.53 -2.98 -10.20
CA SER A 33 -15.66 -4.42 -10.47
C SER A 33 -17.00 -4.81 -11.11
N GLN A 34 -18.06 -4.03 -10.91
CA GLN A 34 -19.37 -4.25 -11.52
C GLN A 34 -19.53 -3.53 -12.87
N SER A 35 -18.62 -2.58 -13.16
CA SER A 35 -18.61 -1.84 -14.40
C SER A 35 -17.82 -2.58 -15.50
N ASN A 36 -17.88 -2.07 -16.74
CA ASN A 36 -17.05 -2.57 -17.85
C ASN A 36 -15.60 -2.04 -17.81
N ALA A 37 -15.15 -1.49 -16.68
CA ALA A 37 -13.78 -1.04 -16.53
C ALA A 37 -12.83 -2.22 -16.35
N THR A 38 -11.63 -2.09 -16.91
CA THR A 38 -10.53 -3.01 -16.60
C THR A 38 -9.95 -2.66 -15.23
N ILE A 39 -9.92 -3.62 -14.32
CA ILE A 39 -9.34 -3.46 -12.99
C ILE A 39 -8.22 -4.49 -12.79
N THR A 40 -7.15 -4.10 -12.11
CA THR A 40 -6.04 -4.98 -11.75
C THR A 40 -5.89 -4.97 -10.23
N TYR A 41 -5.91 -6.15 -9.63
CA TYR A 41 -5.84 -6.32 -8.17
C TYR A 41 -5.14 -7.62 -7.81
N VAL A 42 -4.82 -7.79 -6.52
CA VAL A 42 -4.19 -9.01 -6.01
C VAL A 42 -5.24 -9.89 -5.36
N LYS A 43 -5.25 -11.18 -5.71
CA LYS A 43 -6.09 -12.21 -5.09
C LYS A 43 -5.27 -13.49 -4.95
N ASP A 44 -5.32 -14.11 -3.78
CA ASP A 44 -4.64 -15.39 -3.52
C ASP A 44 -3.15 -15.41 -3.91
N GLN A 45 -2.43 -14.32 -3.61
CA GLN A 45 -1.02 -14.09 -3.99
C GLN A 45 -0.78 -14.02 -5.51
N GLN A 46 -1.81 -13.80 -6.32
CA GLN A 46 -1.70 -13.61 -7.75
C GLN A 46 -2.17 -12.21 -8.14
N LEU A 47 -1.43 -11.56 -9.03
CA LEU A 47 -1.89 -10.37 -9.72
C LEU A 47 -2.90 -10.79 -10.78
N VAL A 48 -4.13 -10.33 -10.65
CA VAL A 48 -5.23 -10.62 -11.58
C VAL A 48 -5.74 -9.35 -12.23
N GLN A 49 -6.11 -9.46 -13.50
CA GLN A 49 -6.77 -8.42 -14.26
C GLN A 49 -8.18 -8.90 -14.58
N GLN A 50 -9.18 -8.12 -14.19
CA GLN A 50 -10.57 -8.37 -14.50
C GLN A 50 -11.05 -7.37 -15.56
N SER A 51 -11.69 -7.89 -16.61
CA SER A 51 -12.28 -7.10 -17.68
C SER A 51 -13.58 -7.76 -18.12
N ASN A 52 -14.68 -7.02 -18.15
CA ASN A 52 -16.01 -7.52 -18.56
C ASN A 52 -16.42 -8.85 -17.87
N GLY A 53 -16.06 -9.02 -16.60
CA GLY A 53 -16.36 -10.23 -15.81
C GLY A 53 -15.41 -11.41 -16.03
N GLU A 54 -14.51 -11.35 -17.01
CA GLU A 54 -13.44 -12.33 -17.16
C GLU A 54 -12.25 -11.96 -16.27
N ILE A 55 -11.72 -12.95 -15.55
CA ILE A 55 -10.54 -12.80 -14.69
C ILE A 55 -9.36 -13.50 -15.36
N LYS A 56 -8.29 -12.76 -15.60
CA LYS A 56 -7.03 -13.27 -16.14
C LYS A 56 -5.92 -13.11 -15.11
N VAL A 57 -5.17 -14.18 -14.87
CA VAL A 57 -3.94 -14.12 -14.06
C VAL A 57 -2.84 -13.45 -14.89
N VAL A 58 -2.24 -12.40 -14.33
CA VAL A 58 -1.14 -11.64 -14.93
C VAL A 58 0.20 -12.16 -14.43
N GLU A 59 0.33 -12.33 -13.11
CA GLU A 59 1.60 -12.68 -12.47
C GLU A 59 1.38 -13.38 -11.13
N ASP A 60 2.27 -14.31 -10.77
CA ASP A 60 2.33 -14.89 -9.42
C ASP A 60 3.21 -14.02 -8.51
N LEU A 61 2.65 -13.57 -7.38
CA LEU A 61 3.31 -12.71 -6.40
C LEU A 61 3.77 -13.47 -5.16
N SER A 62 3.71 -14.80 -5.16
CA SER A 62 4.14 -15.64 -4.02
C SER A 62 5.58 -15.35 -3.55
N SER A 63 6.46 -14.92 -4.45
CA SER A 63 7.84 -14.53 -4.14
C SER A 63 8.06 -13.01 -4.01
N ALA A 64 7.05 -12.17 -4.22
CA ALA A 64 7.22 -10.71 -4.25
C ALA A 64 7.30 -10.09 -2.84
N TYR A 65 6.62 -10.69 -1.86
CA TYR A 65 6.53 -10.17 -0.48
C TYR A 65 7.34 -11.03 0.51
N VAL A 66 8.58 -11.38 0.15
CA VAL A 66 9.47 -12.12 1.06
C VAL A 66 9.87 -11.20 2.21
N VAL A 67 9.53 -11.60 3.44
CA VAL A 67 9.99 -10.92 4.66
C VAL A 67 11.52 -10.81 4.58
N PRO A 68 12.09 -9.58 4.64
CA PRO A 68 13.52 -9.41 4.51
C PRO A 68 14.20 -10.25 5.59
N LYS A 69 15.07 -11.18 5.17
CA LYS A 69 15.91 -11.95 6.09
C LYS A 69 16.83 -10.95 6.78
N LEU A 70 16.47 -10.55 7.99
CA LEU A 70 17.32 -9.73 8.84
C LEU A 70 18.62 -10.50 9.04
N LYS A 71 19.70 -10.05 8.38
CA LYS A 71 21.03 -10.51 8.76
C LYS A 71 21.21 -10.07 10.21
N HIS A 72 21.34 -11.01 11.13
CA HIS A 72 21.78 -10.74 12.51
C HIS A 72 23.25 -10.27 12.48
N SER A 73 23.50 -9.11 11.88
CA SER A 73 24.77 -8.42 11.95
C SER A 73 24.73 -7.62 13.25
N VAL A 74 25.32 -8.18 14.30
CA VAL A 74 25.64 -7.41 15.50
C VAL A 74 26.63 -6.32 15.07
N LEU A 75 26.13 -5.10 14.86
CA LEU A 75 26.96 -3.95 14.53
C LEU A 75 27.86 -3.66 15.74
N LYS A 76 29.12 -4.08 15.65
CA LYS A 76 30.09 -3.82 16.71
C LYS A 76 30.51 -2.36 16.63
N ARG A 77 30.48 -1.66 17.77
CA ARG A 77 30.98 -0.29 17.90
C ARG A 77 32.46 -0.25 17.49
N LYS A 78 32.81 0.56 16.48
CA LYS A 78 34.23 0.85 16.19
C LYS A 78 34.83 1.53 17.42
N LYS A 79 35.93 0.97 17.96
CA LYS A 79 36.73 1.66 18.98
C LYS A 79 37.39 2.87 18.30
N LYS A 80 37.23 4.06 18.90
CA LYS A 80 37.99 5.25 18.54
C LYS A 80 39.47 4.95 18.84
N GLN A 81 40.33 4.98 17.82
CA GLN A 81 41.77 5.03 18.06
C GLN A 81 42.07 6.41 18.64
N GLU A 82 42.61 6.45 19.86
CA GLU A 82 43.27 7.65 20.36
C GLU A 82 44.50 7.87 19.48
N VAL A 83 44.50 8.96 18.73
CA VAL A 83 45.70 9.43 18.03
C VAL A 83 46.62 9.99 19.10
N MET A 84 47.61 9.21 19.51
CA MET A 84 48.81 9.74 20.17
C MET A 84 49.82 10.11 19.09
N ALA A 85 50.00 11.41 18.85
CA ALA A 85 51.23 12.02 18.38
C ALA A 85 51.14 13.54 18.64
#